data_AF-A0A9E2UYV1-F1
#
_entry.id   AF-A0A9E2UYV1-F1
#
_cell.length_a   1.000
_cell.length_b   1.000
_cell.length_c   1.000
_cell.angle_alpha   90.00
_cell.angle_beta   90.00
_cell.angle_gamma   90.00
#
_symmetry.space_group_name_H-M   'P 1'
#
loop_
_entity.id
_entity.type
_entity.pdbx_description
1 polymer ?
#
loop_
_entity_poly.entity_id
_entity_poly.type
_entity_poly.pdbx_seq_one_letter_code
_entity_poly.pdbx_strand_id
1 'polypeptide(L)'
;MNTQRTTLWVALVSLALGATLLHYRIHPPDELTDLWPNLFSLFDLILVSALFRFRSTALLGLLLNSFLAFFGIIMMADYSLSATLAGQMKVMPGANFFGWLLLTTFPDIMIALADFLVGLALYRAILAEK
;
A
#
# COMPACT_ATOMS: atom_id res chain seq x y z
N MET A 1 1.28 -26.57 7.70
CA MET A 1 1.98 -25.55 6.90
C MET A 1 1.04 -24.71 6.04
N ASN A 2 -0.11 -25.23 5.54
CA ASN A 2 -1.07 -24.44 4.75
C ASN A 2 -1.75 -23.26 5.48
N THR A 3 -1.90 -23.32 6.80
CA THR A 3 -2.60 -22.27 7.56
C THR A 3 -1.87 -20.92 7.49
N GLN A 4 -0.54 -20.91 7.57
CA GLN A 4 0.25 -19.67 7.53
C GLN A 4 0.15 -18.97 6.17
N ARG A 5 0.21 -19.72 5.06
CA ARG A 5 0.04 -19.19 3.71
C ARG A 5 -1.34 -18.56 3.53
N THR A 6 -2.40 -19.25 3.95
CA THR A 6 -3.75 -18.71 3.87
C THR A 6 -3.91 -17.45 4.72
N THR A 7 -3.40 -17.45 5.96
CA THR A 7 -3.45 -16.27 6.83
C THR A 7 -2.71 -15.07 6.23
N LEU A 8 -1.50 -15.27 5.69
CA LEU A 8 -0.75 -14.20 5.04
C LEU A 8 -1.45 -13.67 3.77
N TRP A 9 -2.05 -14.57 2.98
CA TRP A 9 -2.83 -14.16 1.81
C TRP A 9 -4.08 -13.37 2.20
N VAL A 10 -4.81 -13.79 3.24
CA VAL A 10 -5.95 -13.03 3.76
C VAL A 10 -5.50 -11.67 4.31
N ALA A 11 -4.35 -11.61 5.00
CA ALA A 11 -3.80 -10.35 5.50
C ALA A 11 -3.45 -9.39 4.35
N LEU A 12 -2.80 -9.89 3.29
CA LEU A 12 -2.50 -9.12 2.08
C LEU A 12 -3.78 -8.55 1.44
N VAL A 13 -4.77 -9.42 1.19
CA VAL A 13 -6.06 -8.99 0.62
C VAL A 13 -6.76 -7.96 1.51
N SER A 14 -6.69 -8.12 2.84
CA SER A 14 -7.32 -7.21 3.78
C SER A 14 -6.64 -5.84 3.81
N LEU A 15 -5.31 -5.81 3.73
CA LEU A 15 -4.53 -4.56 3.64
C LEU A 15 -4.79 -3.85 2.32
N ALA A 16 -4.71 -4.56 1.19
CA ALA A 16 -5.01 -4.02 -0.12
C ALA A 16 -6.47 -3.50 -0.20
N LEU A 17 -7.45 -4.25 0.34
CA LEU A 17 -8.85 -3.80 0.39
C LEU A 17 -9.00 -2.54 1.24
N GLY A 18 -8.38 -2.50 2.41
CA GLY A 18 -8.38 -1.32 3.27
C GLY A 18 -7.78 -0.10 2.57
N ALA A 19 -6.65 -0.29 1.86
CA ALA A 19 -6.01 0.75 1.06
C ALA A 19 -6.89 1.22 -0.11
N THR A 20 -7.53 0.31 -0.85
CA THR A 20 -8.48 0.66 -1.92
C THR A 20 -9.67 1.47 -1.39
N LEU A 21 -10.27 1.05 -0.28
CA LEU A 21 -11.38 1.79 0.34
C LEU A 21 -10.95 3.17 0.85
N LEU A 22 -9.72 3.27 1.38
CA LEU A 22 -9.14 4.55 1.79
C LEU A 22 -8.92 5.47 0.59
N HIS A 23 -8.41 4.95 -0.53
CA HIS A 23 -8.28 5.71 -1.76
C HIS A 23 -9.63 6.18 -2.28
N TYR A 24 -10.67 5.35 -2.31
CA TYR A 24 -12.02 5.82 -2.70
C TYR A 24 -12.58 6.90 -1.78
N ARG A 25 -12.21 6.89 -0.50
CA ARG A 25 -12.64 7.91 0.47
C ARG A 25 -11.90 9.24 0.27
N ILE A 26 -10.60 9.20 0.00
CA ILE A 26 -9.74 10.39 -0.14
C ILE A 26 -9.83 10.97 -1.56
N HIS A 27 -9.94 10.11 -2.56
CA HIS A 27 -9.98 10.38 -4.00
C HIS A 27 -11.26 9.74 -4.60
N PRO A 28 -12.45 10.34 -4.41
CA PRO A 28 -13.65 9.86 -5.09
C PRO A 28 -13.41 9.80 -6.60
N PRO A 29 -13.77 8.71 -7.31
CA PRO A 29 -13.47 8.53 -8.73
C PRO A 29 -14.40 9.35 -9.64
N ASP A 30 -14.68 10.58 -9.25
CA ASP A 30 -15.55 11.52 -9.98
C ASP A 30 -14.74 12.29 -11.04
N GLU A 31 -13.43 12.46 -10.82
CA GLU A 31 -12.50 13.18 -11.70
C GLU A 31 -11.36 12.29 -12.23
N LEU A 32 -10.83 12.62 -13.41
CA LEU A 32 -9.69 11.91 -14.01
C LEU A 32 -8.40 12.03 -13.19
N THR A 33 -8.26 13.12 -12.43
CA THR A 33 -7.16 13.37 -11.48
C THR A 33 -7.09 12.32 -10.39
N ASP A 34 -8.25 11.80 -9.97
CA ASP A 34 -8.39 10.79 -8.92
C ASP A 34 -8.38 9.35 -9.46
N LEU A 35 -8.25 9.16 -10.78
CA LEU A 35 -8.26 7.84 -11.40
C LEU A 35 -7.06 6.98 -10.98
N TRP A 36 -5.85 7.55 -10.97
CA TRP A 36 -4.62 6.78 -10.78
C TRP A 36 -4.47 6.16 -9.39
N PRO A 37 -4.70 6.89 -8.28
CA PRO A 37 -4.64 6.28 -6.94
C PRO A 37 -5.62 5.09 -6.79
N ASN A 38 -6.81 5.23 -7.36
CA ASN A 38 -7.83 4.18 -7.37
C ASN A 38 -7.46 2.99 -8.25
N LEU A 39 -6.90 3.24 -9.43
CA LEU A 39 -6.50 2.18 -10.35
C LEU A 39 -5.33 1.35 -9.79
N PHE A 40 -4.32 2.01 -9.21
CA PHE A 40 -3.17 1.30 -8.63
C PHE A 40 -3.56 0.48 -7.41
N SER A 41 -4.40 1.02 -6.52
CA SER A 41 -4.89 0.24 -5.37
C SER A 41 -5.81 -0.90 -5.79
N LEU A 42 -6.59 -0.76 -6.86
CA LEU A 42 -7.40 -1.86 -7.40
C LEU A 42 -6.55 -2.96 -8.05
N PHE A 43 -5.48 -2.58 -8.75
CA PHE A 43 -4.52 -3.56 -9.27
C PHE A 43 -3.83 -4.33 -8.16
N ASP A 44 -3.47 -3.67 -7.06
CA ASP A 44 -2.92 -4.36 -5.90
C ASP A 44 -3.96 -5.33 -5.29
N LEU A 45 -5.18 -4.87 -5.04
CA LEU A 45 -6.25 -5.71 -4.49
C LEU A 45 -6.54 -6.95 -5.36
N ILE A 46 -6.68 -6.78 -6.67
CA ILE A 46 -7.13 -7.87 -7.55
C ILE A 46 -5.94 -8.66 -8.11
N LEU A 47 -5.05 -7.97 -8.84
CA LEU A 47 -4.02 -8.62 -9.63
C LEU A 47 -2.91 -9.18 -8.74
N VAL A 48 -2.39 -8.39 -7.80
CA VAL A 48 -1.32 -8.88 -6.90
C VAL A 48 -1.84 -10.04 -6.05
N SER A 49 -3.00 -9.89 -5.42
CA SER A 49 -3.63 -10.98 -4.64
C SER A 49 -3.83 -12.26 -5.44
N ALA A 50 -4.23 -12.15 -6.72
CA ALA A 50 -4.38 -13.29 -7.61
C ALA A 50 -3.03 -13.94 -7.96
N LEU A 51 -1.99 -13.16 -8.23
CA LEU A 51 -0.66 -13.67 -8.57
C LEU A 51 -0.04 -14.47 -7.42
N PHE A 52 -0.33 -14.13 -6.16
CA PHE A 52 0.10 -14.91 -5.00
C PHE A 52 -0.66 -16.24 -4.82
N ARG A 53 -1.72 -16.49 -5.60
CA ARG A 53 -2.46 -17.75 -5.50
C ARG A 53 -1.68 -18.94 -6.04
N PHE A 54 -0.79 -18.73 -7.01
CA PHE A 54 -0.03 -19.80 -7.66
C PHE A 54 1.47 -19.63 -7.45
N ARG A 55 2.18 -20.75 -7.22
CA ARG A 55 3.63 -20.73 -7.03
C ARG A 55 4.38 -20.19 -8.26
N SER A 56 3.89 -20.50 -9.46
CA SER A 56 4.49 -20.07 -10.73
C SER A 56 4.45 -18.54 -10.92
N THR A 57 3.46 -17.86 -10.35
CA THR A 57 3.25 -16.42 -10.49
C THR A 57 3.66 -15.62 -9.25
N ALA A 58 4.03 -16.28 -8.15
CA ALA A 58 4.31 -15.63 -6.87
C ALA A 58 5.48 -14.63 -6.95
N LEU A 59 6.48 -14.87 -7.80
CA LEU A 59 7.57 -13.90 -8.01
C LEU A 59 7.06 -12.62 -8.70
N LEU A 60 6.19 -12.77 -9.71
CA LEU A 60 5.57 -11.62 -10.37
C LEU A 60 4.67 -10.86 -9.40
N GLY A 61 3.92 -11.59 -8.55
CA GLY A 61 3.14 -11.00 -7.46
C GLY A 61 4.01 -10.14 -6.54
N LEU A 62 5.15 -10.67 -6.09
CA LEU A 62 6.09 -9.93 -5.24
C LEU A 62 6.67 -8.70 -5.93
N LEU A 63 7.08 -8.82 -7.20
CA LEU A 63 7.66 -7.70 -7.94
C LEU A 63 6.64 -6.57 -8.15
N LEU A 64 5.41 -6.91 -8.54
CA LEU A 64 4.34 -5.94 -8.72
C LEU A 64 3.93 -5.29 -7.39
N ASN A 65 3.77 -6.09 -6.33
CA ASN A 65 3.47 -5.60 -5.00
C ASN A 65 4.54 -4.63 -4.48
N SER A 66 5.82 -4.99 -4.63
CA SER A 66 6.96 -4.13 -4.27
C SER A 66 6.92 -2.83 -5.06
N PHE A 67 6.70 -2.91 -6.38
CA PHE A 67 6.62 -1.74 -7.24
C PHE A 67 5.51 -0.80 -6.78
N LEU A 68 4.28 -1.30 -6.58
CA LEU A 68 3.14 -0.49 -6.16
C LEU A 68 3.36 0.13 -4.78
N ALA A 69 3.85 -0.64 -3.81
CA ALA A 69 4.14 -0.16 -2.47
C ALA A 69 5.19 0.95 -2.47
N PHE A 70 6.35 0.73 -3.09
CA PHE A 70 7.41 1.76 -3.12
C PHE A 70 7.02 2.98 -3.96
N PHE A 71 6.31 2.79 -5.06
CA PHE A 71 5.78 3.91 -5.84
C PHE A 71 4.81 4.75 -5.00
N GLY A 72 3.86 4.12 -4.32
CA GLY A 72 2.93 4.79 -3.41
C GLY A 72 3.66 5.52 -2.26
N ILE A 73 4.65 4.88 -1.65
CA ILE A 73 5.47 5.47 -0.59
C ILE A 73 6.17 6.74 -1.06
N ILE A 74 6.81 6.71 -2.24
CA ILE A 74 7.51 7.87 -2.81
C ILE A 74 6.52 9.00 -3.08
N MET A 75 5.40 8.71 -3.76
CA MET A 75 4.40 9.72 -4.12
C MET A 75 3.77 10.37 -2.88
N MET A 76 3.43 9.56 -1.87
CA MET A 76 2.85 10.05 -0.62
C MET A 76 3.86 10.86 0.20
N ALA A 77 5.12 10.42 0.27
CA ALA A 77 6.17 11.12 1.00
C ALA A 77 6.48 12.46 0.34
N ASP A 78 6.61 12.48 -0.98
CA ASP A 78 6.81 13.71 -1.76
C ASP A 78 5.66 14.70 -1.56
N TYR A 79 4.41 14.23 -1.64
CA TYR A 79 3.24 15.06 -1.35
C TYR A 79 3.30 15.66 0.06
N SER A 80 3.56 14.84 1.07
CA SER A 80 3.61 15.30 2.47
C SER A 80 4.71 16.33 2.70
N LEU A 81 5.90 16.12 2.14
CA LEU A 81 7.01 17.05 2.26
C LEU A 81 6.75 18.35 1.49
N SER A 82 6.32 18.25 0.24
CA SER A 82 6.03 19.40 -0.63
C SER A 82 4.89 20.26 -0.08
N ALA A 83 3.80 19.65 0.38
CA ALA A 83 2.68 20.35 1.03
C ALA A 83 3.12 21.06 2.32
N THR A 84 4.05 20.45 3.07
CA THR A 84 4.62 21.07 4.28
C THR A 84 5.45 22.31 3.93
N LEU A 85 6.35 22.20 2.95
CA LEU A 85 7.20 23.31 2.50
C LEU A 85 6.37 24.45 1.87
N ALA A 86 5.28 24.12 1.19
CA ALA A 86 4.35 25.09 0.62
C ALA A 86 3.41 25.74 1.66
N GLY A 87 3.50 25.35 2.94
CA GLY A 87 2.65 25.90 4.00
C GLY A 87 1.18 25.45 3.93
N GLN A 88 0.89 24.34 3.24
CA GLN A 88 -0.47 23.80 3.09
C GLN A 88 -0.89 22.94 4.30
N MET A 89 0.09 22.48 5.10
CA MET A 89 -0.19 21.70 6.31
C MET A 89 -0.61 22.61 7.47
N LYS A 90 -1.66 22.19 8.19
CA LYS A 90 -2.18 22.90 9.38
C LYS A 90 -1.18 22.96 10.53
N VAL A 91 -0.23 22.04 10.56
CA VAL A 91 0.75 21.86 11.63
C VAL A 91 2.12 21.67 11.03
N MET A 92 3.11 22.42 11.53
CA MET A 92 4.50 22.30 11.12
C MET A 92 5.27 21.36 12.07
N PRO A 93 6.25 20.59 11.57
CA PRO A 93 7.00 19.64 12.38
C PRO A 93 7.79 20.30 13.53
N GLY A 94 8.26 21.53 13.34
CA GLY A 94 8.95 22.29 14.40
C GLY A 94 8.04 22.79 15.53
N ALA A 95 6.73 22.87 15.30
CA ALA A 95 5.75 23.29 16.31
C ALA A 95 5.07 22.10 16.98
N ASN A 96 4.70 21.08 16.21
CA ASN A 96 4.13 19.83 16.73
C ASN A 96 4.41 18.69 15.74
N PHE A 97 5.53 18.00 15.97
CA PHE A 97 6.00 16.90 15.13
C PHE A 97 4.98 15.77 15.00
N PHE A 98 4.38 15.31 16.11
CA PHE A 98 3.44 14.20 16.07
C PHE A 98 2.13 14.58 15.37
N GLY A 99 1.64 15.80 15.59
CA GLY A 99 0.47 16.32 14.88
C GLY A 99 0.71 16.41 13.37
N TRP A 100 1.87 16.90 12.97
CA TRP A 100 2.28 16.89 11.55
C TRP A 100 2.34 15.46 11.00
N LEU A 101 3.07 14.56 11.67
CA LEU A 101 3.23 13.16 11.26
C LEU A 101 1.88 12.45 11.08
N LEU A 102 0.94 12.63 12.00
CA LEU A 102 -0.37 11.96 11.97
C LEU A 102 -1.37 12.58 10.98
N LEU A 103 -1.17 13.84 10.58
CA LEU A 103 -2.05 14.56 9.64
C LEU A 103 -1.55 14.56 8.19
N THR A 104 -0.31 14.14 7.97
CA THR A 104 0.27 13.84 6.65
C THR A 104 -0.12 12.43 6.18
N THR A 105 0.36 12.01 5.01
CA THR A 105 0.18 10.64 4.48
C THR A 105 1.18 9.62 5.05
N PHE A 106 2.04 9.99 6.01
CA PHE A 106 2.95 9.02 6.67
C PHE A 106 2.25 7.83 7.34
N PRO A 107 1.05 7.96 7.96
CA PRO A 107 0.30 6.79 8.43
C PRO A 107 -0.10 5.86 7.29
N ASP A 108 -0.49 6.41 6.13
CA ASP A 108 -0.90 5.64 4.95
C ASP A 108 0.29 4.91 4.31
N ILE A 109 1.48 5.53 4.33
CA ILE A 109 2.76 4.89 3.96
C ILE A 109 3.01 3.62 4.79
N MET A 110 2.64 3.60 6.07
CA MET A 110 2.80 2.40 6.91
C MET A 110 1.87 1.26 6.49
N ILE A 111 0.69 1.57 5.92
CA ILE A 111 -0.20 0.55 5.34
C ILE A 111 0.46 -0.09 4.11
N ALA A 112 0.99 0.74 3.19
CA ALA A 112 1.70 0.24 2.00
C ALA A 112 2.95 -0.58 2.37
N LEU A 113 3.71 -0.13 3.38
CA LEU A 113 4.86 -0.87 3.88
C LEU A 113 4.45 -2.22 4.51
N ALA A 114 3.39 -2.23 5.32
CA ALA A 114 2.87 -3.45 5.92
C ALA A 114 2.41 -4.45 4.85
N ASP A 115 1.72 -3.96 3.81
CA ASP A 115 1.27 -4.78 2.69
C ASP A 115 2.45 -5.44 1.97
N PHE A 116 3.50 -4.66 1.63
CA PHE A 116 4.75 -5.20 1.06
C PHE A 116 5.40 -6.26 1.95
N LEU A 117 5.51 -6.01 3.25
CA LEU A 117 6.13 -6.96 4.19
C LEU A 117 5.35 -8.27 4.26
N VAL A 118 4.01 -8.19 4.23
CA VAL A 118 3.13 -9.36 4.16
C VAL A 118 3.30 -10.09 2.83
N GLY A 119 3.37 -9.38 1.70
CA GLY A 119 3.64 -9.96 0.37
C GLY A 119 4.98 -10.69 0.31
N LEU A 120 6.04 -10.11 0.89
CA LEU A 120 7.35 -10.73 1.01
C LEU A 120 7.31 -12.00 1.89
N ALA A 121 6.63 -11.95 3.03
CA ALA A 121 6.45 -13.11 3.89
C ALA A 121 5.65 -14.22 3.19
N LEU A 122 4.59 -13.86 2.46
CA LEU A 122 3.76 -14.78 1.70
C LEU A 122 4.55 -15.46 0.58
N TYR A 123 5.36 -14.70 -0.18
CA TYR A 123 6.26 -15.26 -1.19
C TYR A 123 7.19 -16.32 -0.60
N ARG A 124 7.85 -15.99 0.51
CA ARG A 124 8.76 -16.92 1.21
C ARG A 124 8.04 -18.17 1.68
N ALA A 125 6.83 -18.02 2.22
CA ALA A 125 6.00 -19.15 2.64
C ALA A 125 5.62 -20.06 1.44
N ILE A 126 5.23 -19.47 0.31
CA ILE A 126 4.90 -20.22 -0.92
C ILE A 126 6.10 -21.03 -1.41
N LEU A 127 7.32 -20.48 -1.36
CA LEU A 127 8.52 -21.20 -1.80
C LEU A 127 8.92 -22.35 -0.87
N ALA A 128 8.63 -22.22 0.43
CA ALA A 128 8.97 -23.22 1.45
C ALA A 128 8.05 -24.45 1.44
N GLU A 129 6.84 -24.35 0.86
CA GLU A 129 5.99 -25.51 0.57
C GLU A 129 6.66 -26.37 -0.51
N LYS A 130 6.81 -27.69 -0.26
CA LYS A 130 7.38 -28.64 -1.22
C LYS A 130 6.35 -29.10 -2.22
#